data_AF-A0A9D7XBE8-F1
#
_entry.id   AF-A0A9D7XBE8-F1
#
_cell.length_a   1.000
_cell.length_b   1.000
_cell.length_c   1.000
_cell.angle_alpha   90.00
_cell.angle_beta   90.00
_cell.angle_gamma   90.00
#
_symmetry.space_group_name_H-M   'P 1'
#
loop_
_entity.id
_entity.type
_entity.pdbx_description
1 polymer ?
#
loop_
_entity_poly.entity_id
_entity_poly.type
_entity_poly.pdbx_seq_one_letter_code
_entity_poly.pdbx_strand_id
1 'polypeptide(L)'
;MNHCKIKFSWVWLIVVTGVLLLSGAMTVTANAGDVFPCTKDSDITKTIAPEASLEDFSCVTKRYEGSDTLHFNVAVKNISNEDQRFKVNIFLENGKNVGGLLPTSTKKGLIKPGETAKFTYPVMAMTASPGKIDLIIKTMSK
;
A
#
# COMPACT_ATOMS: atom_id res chain seq x y z
N MET A 1 57.15 -7.19 44.55
CA MET A 1 58.31 -6.30 44.43
C MET A 1 58.42 -5.81 42.99
N ASN A 2 58.31 -4.50 42.85
CA ASN A 2 58.96 -3.63 41.87
C ASN A 2 58.32 -3.42 40.48
N HIS A 3 57.64 -2.28 40.45
CA HIS A 3 57.19 -1.44 39.36
C HIS A 3 58.26 -1.01 38.33
N CYS A 4 57.76 -0.84 37.10
CA CYS A 4 57.98 0.27 36.15
C CYS A 4 59.28 0.34 35.33
N LYS A 5 59.12 0.41 34.00
CA LYS A 5 59.63 1.53 33.19
C LYS A 5 58.97 1.61 31.81
N ILE A 6 58.27 2.71 31.59
CA ILE A 6 57.66 3.19 30.35
C ILE A 6 58.76 3.58 29.34
N LYS A 7 58.57 3.28 28.05
CA LYS A 7 59.10 4.09 26.95
C LYS A 7 58.04 4.28 25.85
N PHE A 8 57.35 5.40 25.95
CA PHE A 8 56.69 6.10 24.85
C PHE A 8 57.78 6.70 23.94
N SER A 9 57.77 6.42 22.63
CA SER A 9 58.26 7.36 21.60
C SER A 9 58.03 6.81 20.19
N TRP A 10 57.38 7.61 19.33
CA TRP A 10 57.51 7.67 17.86
C TRP A 10 57.24 6.38 17.06
N VAL A 11 56.29 6.29 16.14
CA VAL A 11 56.00 7.20 15.03
C VAL A 11 54.57 6.90 14.55
N TRP A 12 53.78 7.96 14.39
CA TRP A 12 52.57 7.98 13.58
C TRP A 12 52.87 7.55 12.14
N LEU A 13 52.24 6.46 11.67
CA LEU A 13 52.20 6.17 10.24
C LEU A 13 50.81 5.66 9.80
N ILE A 14 50.03 6.60 9.25
CA ILE A 14 49.38 6.50 7.93
C ILE A 14 48.27 5.42 7.82
N VAL A 15 46.99 5.80 7.91
CA VAL A 15 46.13 6.44 6.88
C VAL A 15 45.38 5.39 6.04
N VAL A 16 44.05 5.45 6.21
CA VAL A 16 42.98 5.17 5.23
C VAL A 16 42.94 3.75 4.66
N THR A 17 41.94 2.97 5.11
CA THR A 17 41.34 1.96 4.25
C THR A 17 39.86 1.74 4.62
N GLY A 18 38.99 2.31 3.78
CA GLY A 18 37.76 1.65 3.35
C GLY A 18 36.54 1.68 4.29
N VAL A 19 35.92 2.85 4.46
CA VAL A 19 34.48 2.90 4.73
C VAL A 19 33.76 2.51 3.42
N LEU A 20 33.54 1.20 3.24
CA LEU A 20 32.63 0.69 2.22
C LEU A 20 31.19 0.92 2.71
N LEU A 21 30.63 2.07 2.30
CA LEU A 21 29.21 2.33 2.36
C LEU A 21 28.49 1.30 1.48
N LEU A 22 27.98 0.24 2.09
CA LEU A 22 26.94 -0.59 1.50
C LEU A 22 25.64 0.22 1.52
N SER A 23 25.49 1.13 0.55
CA SER A 23 24.19 1.62 0.13
C SER A 23 23.46 0.46 -0.54
N GLY A 24 22.86 -0.41 0.27
CA GLY A 24 21.89 -1.39 -0.19
C GLY A 24 20.68 -0.64 -0.73
N ALA A 25 20.58 -0.55 -2.06
CA ALA A 25 19.31 -0.28 -2.69
C ALA A 25 18.38 -1.42 -2.29
N MET A 26 17.42 -1.13 -1.41
CA MET A 26 16.34 -2.06 -1.09
C MET A 26 15.43 -2.13 -2.32
N THR A 27 15.80 -2.95 -3.30
CA THR A 27 14.90 -3.36 -4.36
C THR A 27 13.89 -4.31 -3.71
N VAL A 28 12.70 -3.80 -3.40
CA VAL A 28 11.59 -4.62 -2.93
C VAL A 28 11.14 -5.49 -4.10
N THR A 29 11.71 -6.69 -4.21
CA THR A 29 11.18 -7.74 -5.09
C THR A 29 9.99 -8.37 -4.38
N ALA A 30 8.79 -7.87 -4.65
CA ALA A 30 7.55 -8.48 -4.15
C ALA A 30 7.31 -9.82 -4.88
N ASN A 31 7.11 -10.93 -4.14
CA ASN A 31 6.70 -12.19 -4.73
C ASN A 31 5.20 -12.16 -5.03
N ALA A 32 4.74 -13.02 -5.96
CA ALA A 32 3.31 -13.18 -6.21
C ALA A 32 2.60 -13.60 -4.91
N GLY A 33 1.56 -12.85 -4.53
CA GLY A 33 0.83 -13.03 -3.27
C GLY A 33 1.25 -12.12 -2.12
N ASP A 34 2.42 -11.45 -2.19
CA ASP A 34 2.83 -10.49 -1.17
C ASP A 34 1.98 -9.21 -1.26
N VAL A 35 1.53 -8.72 -0.11
CA VAL A 35 0.80 -7.45 -0.02
C VAL A 35 1.81 -6.31 0.11
N PHE A 36 1.68 -5.28 -0.74
CA PHE A 36 2.59 -4.14 -0.80
C PHE A 36 1.82 -2.82 -0.94
N PRO A 37 2.43 -1.67 -0.60
CA PRO A 37 1.86 -0.36 -0.87
C PRO A 37 1.67 -0.13 -2.38
N CYS A 38 0.47 0.28 -2.80
CA CYS A 38 0.16 0.50 -4.21
C CYS A 38 0.97 1.61 -4.88
N THR A 39 1.36 2.61 -4.11
CA THR A 39 2.28 3.68 -4.47
C THR A 39 2.65 4.40 -3.18
N LYS A 40 3.40 5.51 -3.25
CA LYS A 40 3.64 6.37 -2.09
C LYS A 40 2.33 7.04 -1.68
N ASP A 41 2.10 7.19 -0.37
CA ASP A 41 0.86 7.83 0.12
C ASP A 41 0.64 9.24 -0.43
N SER A 42 1.73 9.99 -0.70
CA SER A 42 1.67 11.33 -1.32
C SER A 42 1.16 11.34 -2.76
N ASP A 43 1.20 10.19 -3.44
CA ASP A 43 0.78 10.02 -4.84
C ASP A 43 -0.66 9.45 -4.93
N ILE A 44 -1.37 9.37 -3.79
CA ILE A 44 -2.76 8.94 -3.71
C ILE A 44 -3.65 10.12 -3.34
N THR A 45 -4.42 10.62 -4.30
CA THR A 45 -5.49 11.59 -4.02
C THR A 45 -6.71 10.84 -3.49
N LYS A 46 -7.20 11.19 -2.30
CA LYS A 46 -8.34 10.53 -1.67
C LYS A 46 -9.53 11.48 -1.58
N THR A 47 -10.66 11.08 -2.17
CA THR A 47 -11.96 11.72 -1.96
C THR A 47 -12.89 10.71 -1.31
N ILE A 48 -13.13 10.84 -0.02
CA ILE A 48 -13.89 9.87 0.78
C ILE A 48 -15.15 10.55 1.32
N ALA A 49 -16.30 9.91 1.12
CA ALA A 49 -17.57 10.36 1.69
C ALA A 49 -17.49 10.41 3.22
N PRO A 50 -18.17 11.37 3.88
CA PRO A 50 -18.09 11.54 5.33
C PRO A 50 -18.63 10.34 6.12
N GLU A 51 -19.45 9.48 5.50
CA GLU A 51 -19.96 8.25 6.10
C GLU A 51 -18.97 7.07 6.06
N ALA A 52 -17.82 7.23 5.39
CA ALA A 52 -16.86 6.16 5.14
C ALA A 52 -15.49 6.45 5.79
N SER A 53 -14.86 5.39 6.29
CA SER A 53 -13.44 5.36 6.65
C SER A 53 -12.72 4.32 5.79
N LEU A 54 -11.55 4.68 5.25
CA LEU A 54 -10.71 3.76 4.49
C LEU A 54 -9.75 3.06 5.47
N GLU A 55 -9.99 1.76 5.69
CA GLU A 55 -9.22 0.95 6.65
C GLU A 55 -8.03 0.23 5.99
N ASP A 56 -8.13 -0.08 4.70
CA ASP A 56 -7.05 -0.70 3.93
C ASP A 56 -7.11 -0.23 2.48
N PHE A 57 -5.95 0.12 1.95
CA PHE A 57 -5.71 0.34 0.53
C PHE A 57 -4.32 -0.16 0.18
N SER A 58 -4.25 -1.41 -0.25
CA SER A 58 -3.00 -2.12 -0.52
C SER A 58 -3.08 -2.88 -1.83
N CYS A 59 -1.93 -3.29 -2.34
CA CYS A 59 -1.81 -3.96 -3.62
C CYS A 59 -1.27 -5.37 -3.43
N VAL A 60 -1.67 -6.26 -4.32
CA VAL A 60 -1.13 -7.62 -4.41
C VAL A 60 -1.14 -8.06 -5.86
N THR A 61 -0.08 -8.74 -6.29
CA THR A 61 -0.06 -9.36 -7.61
C THR A 61 -0.51 -10.81 -7.47
N LYS A 62 -1.59 -11.18 -8.17
CA LYS A 62 -2.18 -12.53 -8.16
C LYS A 62 -2.45 -12.99 -9.58
N ARG A 63 -2.47 -14.31 -9.77
CA ARG A 63 -2.88 -14.89 -11.04
C ARG A 63 -4.39 -14.77 -11.21
N TYR A 64 -4.82 -14.11 -12.29
CA TYR A 64 -6.20 -13.87 -12.63
C TYR A 64 -6.38 -14.03 -14.15
N GLU A 65 -7.41 -14.77 -14.57
CA GLU A 65 -7.68 -15.09 -15.98
C GLU A 65 -6.44 -15.60 -16.76
N GLY A 66 -5.60 -16.41 -16.12
CA GLY A 66 -4.44 -17.03 -16.76
C GLY A 66 -3.19 -16.13 -16.90
N SER A 67 -3.18 -14.96 -16.27
CA SER A 67 -2.02 -14.05 -16.23
C SER A 67 -1.82 -13.46 -14.84
N ASP A 68 -0.61 -13.02 -14.53
CA ASP A 68 -0.40 -12.24 -13.31
C ASP A 68 -1.05 -10.87 -13.48
N THR A 69 -1.76 -10.44 -12.46
CA THR A 69 -2.59 -9.22 -12.48
C THR A 69 -2.40 -8.50 -11.17
N LEU A 70 -2.36 -7.16 -11.22
CA LEU A 70 -2.39 -6.29 -10.06
C LEU A 70 -3.81 -6.26 -9.51
N HIS A 71 -3.93 -6.42 -8.21
CA HIS A 71 -5.19 -6.28 -7.49
C HIS A 71 -5.08 -5.19 -6.43
N PHE A 72 -6.09 -4.32 -6.36
CA PHE A 72 -6.28 -3.40 -5.25
C PHE A 72 -7.14 -4.05 -4.17
N ASN A 73 -6.59 -4.26 -2.98
CA ASN A 73 -7.36 -4.56 -1.79
C ASN A 73 -7.91 -3.25 -1.21
N VAL A 74 -9.22 -3.22 -0.99
CA VAL A 74 -9.91 -2.07 -0.41
C VAL A 74 -10.76 -2.54 0.75
N ALA A 75 -10.58 -1.92 1.91
CA ALA A 75 -11.47 -2.10 3.07
C ALA A 75 -12.09 -0.76 3.46
N VAL A 76 -13.42 -0.69 3.45
CA VAL A 76 -14.18 0.52 3.79
C VAL A 76 -15.07 0.22 4.97
N LYS A 77 -14.93 1.01 6.03
CA LYS A 77 -15.78 0.98 7.21
C LYS A 77 -16.89 2.00 7.08
N ASN A 78 -18.10 1.60 7.41
CA ASN A 78 -19.21 2.52 7.61
C ASN A 78 -19.09 3.17 8.99
N ILE A 79 -18.85 4.48 9.03
CA ILE A 79 -18.75 5.26 10.27
C ILE A 79 -20.00 6.11 10.55
N SER A 80 -21.04 5.95 9.73
CA SER A 80 -22.34 6.56 9.95
C SER A 80 -23.23 5.73 10.88
N ASN A 81 -24.41 6.27 11.19
CA ASN A 81 -25.44 5.61 12.00
C ASN A 81 -26.50 4.88 11.16
N GLU A 82 -26.34 4.85 9.84
CA GLU A 82 -27.27 4.23 8.89
C GLU A 82 -26.57 3.10 8.16
N ASP A 83 -27.33 2.13 7.65
CA ASP A 83 -26.82 1.08 6.78
C ASP A 83 -26.41 1.68 5.42
N GLN A 84 -25.14 1.49 5.00
CA GLN A 84 -24.58 2.17 3.83
C GLN A 84 -24.17 1.23 2.69
N ARG A 85 -24.25 1.75 1.48
CA ARG A 85 -23.58 1.18 0.30
C ARG A 85 -22.63 2.19 -0.29
N PHE A 86 -21.38 1.78 -0.48
CA PHE A 86 -20.36 2.62 -1.08
C PHE A 86 -20.12 2.26 -2.54
N LYS A 87 -19.65 3.23 -3.33
CA LYS A 87 -19.05 3.03 -4.64
C LYS A 87 -17.60 3.46 -4.58
N VAL A 88 -16.73 2.51 -4.83
CA VAL A 88 -15.29 2.71 -4.94
C VAL A 88 -14.96 2.93 -6.43
N ASN A 89 -14.21 3.97 -6.75
CA ASN A 89 -13.62 4.18 -8.07
C ASN A 89 -12.13 4.49 -7.86
N ILE A 90 -11.29 3.85 -8.67
CA ILE A 90 -9.83 3.96 -8.61
C ILE A 90 -9.39 4.32 -10.01
N PHE A 91 -8.98 5.58 -10.19
CA PHE A 91 -8.44 6.05 -11.46
C PHE A 91 -6.92 6.02 -11.41
N LEU A 92 -6.32 5.55 -12.50
CA LEU A 92 -4.88 5.44 -12.66
C LEU A 92 -4.41 6.44 -13.72
N GLU A 93 -3.17 6.91 -13.58
CA GLU A 93 -2.58 7.89 -14.52
C GLU A 93 -2.47 7.39 -15.97
N ASN A 94 -2.46 6.07 -16.18
CA ASN A 94 -2.46 5.45 -17.51
C ASN A 94 -3.86 5.40 -18.16
N GLY A 95 -4.86 6.07 -17.57
CA GLY A 95 -6.23 6.14 -18.06
C GLY A 95 -7.10 4.93 -17.72
N LYS A 96 -6.56 3.89 -17.08
CA LYS A 96 -7.36 2.77 -16.58
C LYS A 96 -8.17 3.20 -15.35
N ASN A 97 -9.35 2.62 -15.22
CA ASN A 97 -10.22 2.78 -14.06
C ASN A 97 -10.75 1.41 -13.63
N VAL A 98 -10.70 1.15 -12.34
CA VAL A 98 -11.33 -0.02 -11.72
C VAL A 98 -12.12 0.39 -10.49
N GLY A 99 -13.04 -0.46 -10.07
CA GLY A 99 -13.86 -0.19 -8.90
C GLY A 99 -15.21 -0.87 -9.01
N GLY A 100 -16.10 -0.51 -8.11
CA GLY A 100 -17.43 -1.09 -8.07
C GLY A 100 -18.18 -0.73 -6.80
N LEU A 101 -19.32 -1.38 -6.64
CA LEU A 101 -20.16 -1.23 -5.47
C LEU A 101 -19.63 -2.10 -4.33
N LEU A 102 -19.77 -1.60 -3.10
CA LEU A 102 -19.36 -2.25 -1.87
C LEU A 102 -20.52 -2.17 -0.86
N PRO A 103 -21.16 -3.31 -0.52
CA PRO A 103 -20.95 -4.63 -1.11
C PRO A 103 -21.35 -4.70 -2.59
N THR A 104 -20.75 -5.65 -3.31
CA THR A 104 -21.04 -5.90 -4.74
C THR A 104 -22.50 -6.34 -4.95
N SER A 105 -23.08 -7.04 -3.99
CA SER A 105 -24.49 -7.43 -3.97
C SER A 105 -25.16 -7.02 -2.65
N THR A 106 -26.40 -6.54 -2.72
CA THR A 106 -27.22 -6.15 -1.56
C THR A 106 -28.12 -7.27 -1.04
N LYS A 107 -28.03 -8.48 -1.60
CA LYS A 107 -28.86 -9.63 -1.19
C LYS A 107 -28.68 -10.00 0.30
N LYS A 108 -27.51 -9.71 0.87
CA LYS A 108 -27.18 -9.94 2.28
C LYS A 108 -27.37 -8.69 3.15
N GLY A 109 -27.94 -7.62 2.60
CA GLY A 109 -28.02 -6.31 3.22
C GLY A 109 -26.92 -5.35 2.78
N LEU A 110 -26.90 -4.20 3.43
CA LEU A 110 -25.90 -3.14 3.28
C LEU A 110 -24.84 -3.25 4.39
N ILE A 111 -23.85 -2.37 4.38
CA ILE A 111 -22.80 -2.33 5.40
C ILE A 111 -23.38 -1.65 6.64
N LYS A 112 -23.43 -2.35 7.76
CA LYS A 112 -24.00 -1.80 9.00
C LYS A 112 -23.08 -0.74 9.63
N PRO A 113 -23.61 0.15 10.49
CA PRO A 113 -22.79 1.04 11.32
C PRO A 113 -21.65 0.30 12.03
N GLY A 114 -20.42 0.78 11.85
CA GLY A 114 -19.20 0.20 12.40
C GLY A 114 -18.65 -1.02 11.65
N GLU A 115 -19.38 -1.58 10.68
CA GLU A 115 -18.94 -2.73 9.89
C GLU A 115 -17.95 -2.31 8.79
N THR A 116 -17.00 -3.20 8.49
CA THR A 116 -16.03 -3.02 7.40
C THR A 116 -16.31 -4.01 6.28
N ALA A 117 -16.57 -3.50 5.09
CA ALA A 117 -16.65 -4.31 3.88
C ALA A 117 -15.32 -4.30 3.14
N LYS A 118 -14.95 -5.44 2.55
CA LYS A 118 -13.71 -5.61 1.81
C LYS A 118 -13.98 -6.11 0.40
N PHE A 119 -13.22 -5.61 -0.56
CA PHE A 119 -13.20 -6.16 -1.91
C PHE A 119 -11.84 -5.99 -2.56
N THR A 120 -11.53 -6.90 -3.47
CA THR A 120 -10.28 -6.91 -4.22
C THR A 120 -10.57 -6.66 -5.70
N TYR A 121 -10.10 -5.54 -6.25
CA TYR A 121 -10.36 -5.14 -7.63
C TYR A 121 -9.18 -5.51 -8.54
N PRO A 122 -9.34 -6.46 -9.48
CA PRO A 122 -8.31 -6.77 -10.48
C PRO A 122 -8.19 -5.66 -11.52
N VAL A 123 -6.96 -5.34 -11.91
CA VAL A 123 -6.65 -4.38 -12.99
C VAL A 123 -6.17 -5.15 -14.21
N MET A 124 -7.07 -5.44 -15.15
CA MET A 124 -6.73 -6.24 -16.32
C MET A 124 -5.52 -5.67 -17.08
N ALA A 125 -4.64 -6.59 -17.50
CA ALA A 125 -3.42 -6.29 -18.25
C ALA A 125 -2.48 -5.28 -17.54
N MET A 126 -2.35 -5.41 -16.21
CA MET A 126 -1.41 -4.63 -15.42
C MET A 126 -0.81 -5.52 -14.33
N THR A 127 0.52 -5.56 -14.23
CA THR A 127 1.26 -6.34 -13.22
C THR A 127 2.10 -5.47 -12.30
N ALA A 128 2.42 -4.25 -12.73
CA ALA A 128 3.24 -3.29 -12.00
C ALA A 128 2.37 -2.33 -11.18
N SER A 129 2.94 -1.81 -10.10
CA SER A 129 2.33 -0.74 -9.31
C SER A 129 2.12 0.54 -10.14
N PRO A 130 0.98 1.24 -10.00
CA PRO A 130 0.79 2.55 -10.60
C PRO A 130 1.69 3.61 -9.93
N GLY A 131 2.00 4.70 -10.64
CA GLY A 131 2.65 5.87 -10.04
C GLY A 131 1.64 6.71 -9.26
N LYS A 132 0.58 7.21 -9.91
CA LYS A 132 -0.48 8.02 -9.28
C LYS A 132 -1.84 7.34 -9.28
N ILE A 133 -2.60 7.59 -8.20
CA ILE A 133 -3.93 7.02 -7.99
C ILE A 133 -4.88 8.10 -7.49
N ASP A 134 -6.06 8.20 -8.12
CA ASP A 134 -7.20 8.91 -7.53
C ASP A 134 -8.21 7.89 -7.00
N LEU A 135 -8.31 7.80 -5.67
CA LEU A 135 -9.25 6.93 -4.97
C LEU A 135 -10.47 7.73 -4.53
N ILE A 136 -11.63 7.34 -5.04
CA ILE A 136 -12.91 8.00 -4.75
C ILE A 136 -13.88 6.99 -4.14
N ILE A 137 -14.32 7.26 -2.92
CA ILE A 137 -15.33 6.48 -2.20
C ILE A 137 -16.55 7.38 -2.01
N LYS A 138 -17.67 7.00 -2.64
CA LYS A 138 -18.95 7.72 -2.55
C LYS A 138 -20.01 6.89 -1.85
N THR A 139 -20.83 7.51 -1.04
CA THR A 139 -22.09 6.94 -0.55
C THR A 139 -23.10 6.91 -1.70
N MET A 140 -23.75 5.77 -1.95
CA MET A 140 -24.60 5.60 -3.14
C MET A 140 -26.02 6.13 -2.99
N SER A 141 -26.57 6.21 -1.78
CA SER A 141 -27.77 6.95 -1.37
C SER A 141 -28.05 6.66 0.12
N LYS A 142 -28.65 7.62 0.82
CA LYS A 142 -29.36 7.42 2.09
C LYS A 142 -30.78 6.91 1.82
#